data_AF-A0A849EZU1-F1
#
_entry.id   AF-A0A849EZU1-F1
#
_cell.length_a   1.000
_cell.length_b   1.000
_cell.length_c   1.000
_cell.angle_alpha   90.00
_cell.angle_beta   90.00
_cell.angle_gamma   90.00
#
_symmetry.space_group_name_H-M   'P 1'
#
loop_
_entity.id
_entity.type
_entity.pdbx_description
1 polymer ?
#
loop_
_entity_poly.entity_id
_entity_poly.type
_entity_poly.pdbx_seq_one_letter_code
_entity_poly.pdbx_strand_id
1 'polypeptide(L)'
;MHKIVIIGLLLSIFISCKDKTQEVANDSSSGYELSTEAWPNKLRVNSEVRAILAEWPEYVAMDVSFDALYNAANIEDLRLTLENIIEEQKLLEVSEYPEEFDKPQIKSRQKVFKTYVLKVKGDLIYRLDPEASVHEMINSYNALRNQFNVMLNSRLDTKLILDEE
;
A
#
# COMPACT_ATOMS: atom_id res chain seq x y z
N MET A 1 12.64 -55.88 -21.02
CA MET A 1 13.61 -54.94 -20.42
C MET A 1 13.21 -53.47 -20.57
N HIS A 2 12.59 -53.01 -21.67
CA HIS A 2 12.12 -51.62 -21.80
C HIS A 2 11.03 -51.17 -20.80
N LYS A 3 10.16 -52.08 -20.32
CA LYS A 3 9.09 -51.73 -19.38
C LYS A 3 9.59 -51.40 -17.96
N ILE A 4 10.74 -51.97 -17.57
CA ILE A 4 11.35 -51.72 -16.24
C ILE A 4 12.08 -50.36 -16.23
N VAL A 5 12.65 -49.96 -17.38
CA VAL A 5 13.32 -48.65 -17.54
C VAL A 5 12.31 -47.49 -17.44
N ILE A 6 11.09 -47.67 -17.97
CA ILE A 6 10.03 -46.64 -17.92
C ILE A 6 9.49 -46.46 -16.49
N ILE A 7 9.42 -47.53 -15.70
CA ILE A 7 8.99 -47.46 -14.29
C ILE A 7 10.06 -46.77 -13.42
N GLY A 8 11.34 -46.98 -13.71
CA GLY A 8 12.44 -46.29 -13.03
C GLY A 8 12.49 -44.78 -13.31
N LEU A 9 12.08 -44.34 -14.50
CA LEU A 9 12.04 -42.93 -14.88
C LEU A 9 10.85 -42.16 -14.26
N LEU A 10 9.75 -42.86 -13.93
CA LEU A 10 8.57 -42.26 -13.29
C LEU A 10 8.72 -42.09 -11.77
N LEU A 11 9.62 -42.85 -11.13
CA LEU A 11 9.86 -42.78 -9.68
C LEU A 11 10.82 -41.66 -9.25
N SER A 12 11.62 -41.10 -10.16
CA SER A 12 12.58 -40.04 -9.84
C SER A 12 11.95 -38.65 -9.68
N ILE A 13 10.68 -38.47 -10.06
CA ILE A 13 9.95 -37.20 -9.93
C ILE A 13 9.53 -36.92 -8.46
N PHE A 14 9.49 -37.95 -7.61
CA PHE A 14 9.09 -37.81 -6.20
C PHE A 14 10.23 -37.46 -5.23
N ILE A 15 11.49 -37.39 -5.69
CA ILE A 15 12.66 -37.16 -4.81
C ILE A 15 13.15 -35.70 -4.87
N SER A 16 12.56 -34.83 -5.70
CA SER A 16 13.00 -33.43 -5.82
C SER A 16 12.26 -32.46 -4.89
N CYS A 17 11.94 -32.89 -3.67
CA CYS A 17 11.70 -31.96 -2.55
C CYS A 17 12.91 -32.05 -1.62
N LYS A 18 14.02 -31.46 -2.04
CA LYS A 18 15.05 -31.04 -1.10
C LYS A 18 14.45 -29.84 -0.39
N ASP A 19 13.91 -30.05 0.80
CA ASP A 19 13.73 -28.97 1.75
C ASP A 19 15.10 -28.33 1.92
N LYS A 20 15.31 -27.19 1.25
CA LYS A 20 16.21 -26.20 1.78
C LYS A 20 15.52 -25.77 3.07
N THR A 21 15.92 -26.39 4.17
CA THR A 21 15.81 -25.78 5.48
C THR A 21 16.55 -24.46 5.36
N GLN A 22 15.82 -23.41 4.95
CA GLN A 22 16.18 -22.06 5.33
C GLN A 22 16.33 -22.13 6.82
N GLU A 23 17.53 -21.84 7.30
CA GLU A 23 17.74 -21.52 8.70
C GLU A 23 16.61 -20.58 9.09
N VAL A 24 15.68 -21.10 9.89
CA VAL A 24 14.74 -20.27 10.61
C VAL A 24 15.66 -19.47 11.52
N ALA A 25 15.93 -18.25 11.08
CA ALA A 25 16.65 -17.26 11.86
C ALA A 25 15.99 -17.26 13.24
N ASN A 26 16.85 -17.52 14.21
CA ASN A 26 16.51 -17.75 15.59
C ASN A 26 15.49 -16.71 16.07
N ASP A 27 14.40 -17.21 16.64
CA ASP A 27 13.30 -16.45 17.21
C ASP A 27 13.82 -15.62 18.39
N SER A 28 14.28 -14.40 18.11
CA SER A 28 14.36 -13.34 19.12
C SER A 28 13.13 -12.47 18.97
N SER A 29 12.09 -12.82 19.73
CA SER A 29 10.85 -12.06 19.95
C SER A 29 11.06 -10.73 20.70
N SER A 30 12.23 -10.11 20.58
CA SER A 30 12.44 -8.72 20.97
C SER A 30 12.02 -7.85 19.79
N GLY A 31 10.95 -7.06 19.96
CA GLY A 31 10.42 -6.17 18.94
C GLY A 31 11.53 -5.43 18.21
N TYR A 32 11.67 -5.71 16.91
CA TYR A 32 12.59 -4.99 16.05
C TYR A 32 12.22 -3.51 16.14
N GLU A 33 13.17 -2.70 16.61
CA GLU A 33 13.03 -1.25 16.68
C GLU A 33 12.93 -0.74 15.24
N LEU A 34 11.80 -0.11 14.91
CA LEU A 34 11.58 0.47 13.60
C LEU A 34 12.07 1.92 13.63
N SER A 35 12.91 2.28 12.66
CA SER A 35 13.23 3.68 12.40
C SER A 35 12.39 4.17 11.23
N THR A 36 11.65 5.26 11.45
CA THR A 36 10.85 5.93 10.42
C THR A 36 11.59 7.09 9.75
N GLU A 37 12.82 7.41 10.21
CA GLU A 37 13.58 8.58 9.76
C GLU A 37 13.92 8.56 8.26
N ALA A 38 14.14 7.37 7.71
CA ALA A 38 14.48 7.18 6.30
C ALA A 38 13.25 7.08 5.38
N TRP A 39 12.04 7.06 5.94
CA TRP A 39 10.83 6.87 5.14
C TRP A 39 10.53 8.08 4.26
N PRO A 40 9.95 7.86 3.06
CA PRO A 40 9.54 8.97 2.21
C PRO A 40 8.54 9.87 2.95
N ASN A 41 8.61 11.18 2.72
CA ASN A 41 7.68 12.11 3.34
C ASN A 41 6.28 12.05 2.70
N LYS A 42 5.23 12.26 3.49
CA LYS A 42 3.85 12.40 3.00
C LYS A 42 3.69 13.67 2.14
N LEU A 43 3.13 13.54 0.93
CA LEU A 43 3.29 14.53 -0.15
C LEU A 43 2.84 15.98 0.07
N ARG A 44 1.87 16.36 0.89
CA ARG A 44 1.12 17.65 0.82
C ARG A 44 0.40 17.90 -0.51
N VAL A 45 -0.90 18.15 -0.39
CA VAL A 45 -1.76 18.61 -1.49
C VAL A 45 -1.91 20.13 -1.47
N ASN A 46 -2.27 20.71 -2.62
CA ASN A 46 -2.55 22.14 -2.75
C ASN A 46 -3.78 22.56 -1.88
N SER A 47 -3.98 23.86 -1.69
CA SER A 47 -5.02 24.37 -0.78
C SER A 47 -6.45 24.04 -1.24
N GLU A 48 -6.70 24.07 -2.54
CA GLU A 48 -8.03 23.80 -3.11
C GLU A 48 -8.40 22.32 -2.96
N VAL A 49 -7.50 21.42 -3.35
CA VAL A 49 -7.63 19.97 -3.12
C VAL A 49 -7.84 19.68 -1.64
N ARG A 50 -7.06 20.33 -0.76
CA ARG A 50 -7.18 20.14 0.68
C ARG A 50 -8.57 20.51 1.20
N ALA A 51 -9.16 21.59 0.69
CA ALA A 51 -10.49 22.00 1.10
C ALA A 51 -11.53 20.92 0.75
N ILE A 52 -11.48 20.37 -0.46
CA ILE A 52 -12.41 19.30 -0.87
C ILE A 52 -12.18 18.02 -0.07
N LEU A 53 -10.92 17.61 0.12
CA LEU A 53 -10.58 16.41 0.87
C LEU A 53 -10.94 16.51 2.36
N ALA A 54 -10.94 17.71 2.95
CA ALA A 54 -11.31 17.91 4.35
C ALA A 54 -12.81 17.68 4.61
N GLU A 55 -13.64 17.86 3.59
CA GLU A 55 -15.10 17.63 3.66
C GLU A 55 -15.47 16.16 3.38
N TRP A 56 -14.50 15.27 3.15
CA TRP A 56 -14.72 13.84 2.91
C TRP A 56 -14.25 13.02 4.14
N PRO A 57 -15.17 12.67 5.07
CA PRO A 57 -14.80 12.13 6.37
C PRO A 57 -14.00 10.82 6.29
N GLU A 58 -14.37 9.92 5.37
CA GLU A 58 -13.67 8.64 5.19
C GLU A 58 -12.24 8.84 4.67
N TYR A 59 -12.02 9.85 3.81
CA TYR A 59 -10.67 10.19 3.39
C TYR A 59 -9.86 10.79 4.55
N VAL A 60 -10.48 11.65 5.36
CA VAL A 60 -9.84 12.24 6.54
C VAL A 60 -9.43 11.13 7.54
N ALA A 61 -10.31 10.18 7.83
CA ALA A 61 -10.02 9.05 8.71
C ALA A 61 -8.86 8.19 8.18
N MET A 62 -8.85 7.94 6.86
CA MET A 62 -7.73 7.28 6.18
C MET A 62 -6.43 8.09 6.27
N ASP A 63 -6.44 9.40 5.98
CA ASP A 63 -5.23 10.25 6.03
C ASP A 63 -4.65 10.36 7.46
N VAL A 64 -5.51 10.40 8.48
CA VAL A 64 -5.09 10.34 9.90
C VAL A 64 -4.46 8.99 10.23
N SER A 65 -5.07 7.88 9.80
CA SER A 65 -4.49 6.54 9.99
C SER A 65 -3.15 6.39 9.26
N PHE A 66 -3.01 7.03 8.09
CA PHE A 66 -1.74 7.09 7.38
C PHE A 66 -0.70 7.91 8.13
N ASP A 67 -1.07 9.04 8.75
CA ASP A 67 -0.13 9.85 9.54
C ASP A 67 0.37 9.11 10.79
N ALA A 68 -0.48 8.30 11.42
CA ALA A 68 -0.10 7.48 12.55
C ALA A 68 1.03 6.50 12.23
N LEU A 69 1.22 6.15 10.94
CA LEU A 69 2.29 5.26 10.47
C LEU A 69 3.66 5.74 10.93
N TYR A 70 3.93 7.04 10.86
CA TYR A 70 5.23 7.63 11.21
C TYR A 70 5.53 7.60 12.71
N ASN A 71 4.54 7.26 13.54
CA ASN A 71 4.70 7.11 14.99
C ASN A 71 4.96 5.66 15.42
N ALA A 72 4.99 4.70 14.48
CA ALA A 72 5.27 3.30 14.80
C ALA A 72 6.72 3.15 15.28
N ALA A 73 6.91 2.71 16.53
CA ALA A 73 8.24 2.50 17.11
C ALA A 73 8.72 1.05 16.96
N ASN A 74 7.80 0.13 16.70
CA ASN A 74 8.08 -1.29 16.57
C ASN A 74 7.09 -1.98 15.61
N ILE A 75 7.38 -3.23 15.28
CA ILE A 75 6.58 -4.06 14.37
C ILE A 75 5.11 -4.21 14.80
N GLU A 76 4.83 -4.24 16.10
CA GLU A 76 3.46 -4.35 16.60
C GLU A 76 2.69 -3.04 16.36
N ASP A 77 3.30 -1.89 16.64
CA ASP A 77 2.70 -0.58 16.35
C ASP A 77 2.41 -0.42 14.86
N LEU A 78 3.36 -0.84 14.01
CA LEU A 78 3.20 -0.83 12.56
C LEU A 78 2.03 -1.74 12.15
N ARG A 79 1.94 -2.95 12.71
CA ARG A 79 0.85 -3.89 12.43
C ARG A 79 -0.51 -3.30 12.81
N LEU A 80 -0.64 -2.74 14.01
CA LEU A 80 -1.88 -2.12 14.48
C LEU A 80 -2.29 -0.94 13.58
N THR A 81 -1.34 -0.09 13.22
CA THR A 81 -1.59 1.04 12.33
C THR A 81 -2.03 0.58 10.94
N LEU A 82 -1.43 -0.49 10.43
CA LEU A 82 -1.78 -1.06 9.13
C LEU A 82 -3.19 -1.65 9.11
N GLU A 83 -3.64 -2.30 10.19
CA GLU A 83 -5.02 -2.78 10.28
C GLU A 83 -6.03 -1.62 10.27
N ASN A 84 -5.73 -0.50 10.95
CA ASN A 84 -6.56 0.70 10.87
C ASN A 84 -6.63 1.23 9.43
N ILE A 85 -5.48 1.37 8.76
CA ILE A 85 -5.41 1.77 7.35
C ILE A 85 -6.27 0.85 6.46
N ILE A 86 -6.20 -0.47 6.66
CA ILE A 86 -6.97 -1.44 5.88
C ILE A 86 -8.47 -1.25 6.09
N GLU A 87 -8.91 -0.99 7.32
CA GLU A 87 -10.32 -0.78 7.61
C GLU A 87 -10.82 0.54 7.00
N GLU A 88 -10.07 1.62 7.18
CA GLU A 88 -10.41 2.92 6.57
C GLU A 88 -10.41 2.86 5.04
N GLN A 89 -9.54 2.06 4.43
CA GLN A 89 -9.58 1.82 2.97
C GLN A 89 -10.88 1.16 2.51
N LYS A 90 -11.45 0.24 3.30
CA LYS A 90 -12.72 -0.41 2.95
C LYS A 90 -13.87 0.60 3.02
N LEU A 91 -13.90 1.42 4.08
CA LEU A 91 -14.90 2.47 4.26
C LEU A 91 -14.80 3.51 3.14
N LEU A 92 -13.59 3.96 2.84
CA LEU A 92 -13.33 4.88 1.73
C LEU A 92 -13.75 4.32 0.37
N GLU A 93 -13.52 3.04 0.10
CA GLU A 93 -13.87 2.40 -1.17
C GLU A 93 -15.38 2.38 -1.43
N VAL A 94 -16.20 2.25 -0.37
CA VAL A 94 -17.67 2.21 -0.47
C VAL A 94 -18.36 3.56 -0.23
N SER A 95 -17.62 4.56 0.26
CA SER A 95 -18.13 5.91 0.50
C SER A 95 -18.54 6.64 -0.79
N GLU A 96 -19.32 7.70 -0.63
CA GLU A 96 -19.62 8.62 -1.73
C GLU A 96 -18.41 9.52 -2.00
N TYR A 97 -17.96 9.57 -3.25
CA TYR A 97 -16.79 10.35 -3.65
C TYR A 97 -17.22 11.78 -3.96
N PRO A 98 -16.43 12.80 -3.57
CA PRO A 98 -16.61 14.15 -4.10
C PRO A 98 -16.64 14.12 -5.64
N GLU A 99 -17.52 14.89 -6.28
CA GLU A 99 -17.72 14.88 -7.74
C GLU A 99 -16.41 15.15 -8.51
N GLU A 100 -15.55 15.98 -7.93
CA GLU A 100 -14.22 16.30 -8.45
C GLU A 100 -13.34 15.05 -8.59
N PHE A 101 -13.48 14.13 -7.65
CA PHE A 101 -12.62 12.96 -7.45
C PHE A 101 -13.31 11.63 -7.72
N ASP A 102 -14.60 11.61 -8.02
CA ASP A 102 -15.31 10.43 -8.52
C ASP A 102 -14.91 10.13 -9.97
N LYS A 103 -13.67 9.68 -10.14
CA LYS A 103 -13.03 9.44 -11.43
C LYS A 103 -12.25 8.12 -11.40
N PRO A 104 -12.24 7.36 -12.51
CA PRO A 104 -11.49 6.10 -12.60
C PRO A 104 -10.01 6.21 -12.23
N GLN A 105 -9.37 7.35 -12.52
CA GLN A 105 -7.97 7.60 -12.22
C GLN A 105 -7.70 7.63 -10.71
N ILE A 106 -8.60 8.23 -9.92
CA ILE A 106 -8.51 8.25 -8.45
C ILE A 106 -8.70 6.84 -7.89
N LYS A 107 -9.79 6.17 -8.29
CA LYS A 107 -10.10 4.80 -7.84
C LYS A 107 -8.99 3.80 -8.22
N SER A 108 -8.37 3.98 -9.38
CA SER A 108 -7.22 3.18 -9.80
C SER A 108 -6.03 3.38 -8.87
N ARG A 109 -5.67 4.62 -8.52
CA ARG A 109 -4.57 4.90 -7.60
C ARG A 109 -4.84 4.40 -6.18
N GLN A 110 -6.08 4.49 -5.71
CA GLN A 110 -6.48 3.92 -4.43
C GLN A 110 -6.32 2.39 -4.40
N LYS A 111 -6.66 1.68 -5.49
CA LYS A 111 -6.41 0.24 -5.60
C LYS A 111 -4.92 -0.09 -5.55
N VAL A 112 -4.07 0.69 -6.22
CA VAL A 112 -2.62 0.52 -6.15
C VAL A 112 -2.13 0.71 -4.71
N PHE A 113 -2.60 1.75 -4.02
CA PHE A 113 -2.28 1.97 -2.62
C PHE A 113 -2.72 0.80 -1.72
N LYS A 114 -3.94 0.29 -1.89
CA LYS A 114 -4.44 -0.90 -1.19
C LYS A 114 -3.57 -2.12 -1.43
N THR A 115 -3.10 -2.34 -2.66
CA THR A 115 -2.17 -3.45 -2.96
C THR A 115 -0.89 -3.37 -2.13
N TYR A 116 -0.28 -2.19 -2.01
CA TYR A 116 0.96 -2.06 -1.25
C TYR A 116 0.74 -2.10 0.27
N VAL A 117 -0.41 -1.61 0.77
CA VAL A 117 -0.83 -1.85 2.16
C VAL A 117 -0.89 -3.35 2.46
N LEU A 118 -1.50 -4.14 1.57
CA LEU A 118 -1.58 -5.60 1.72
C LEU A 118 -0.22 -6.28 1.56
N LYS A 119 0.70 -5.71 0.77
CA LYS A 119 2.07 -6.20 0.65
C LYS A 119 2.82 -6.06 1.98
N VAL A 120 2.76 -4.88 2.63
CA VAL A 120 3.33 -4.68 3.97
C VAL A 120 2.74 -5.69 4.94
N LYS A 121 1.42 -5.88 4.93
CA LYS A 121 0.76 -6.87 5.79
C LYS A 121 1.30 -8.28 5.56
N GLY A 122 1.52 -8.65 4.30
CA GLY A 122 2.15 -9.91 3.94
C GLY A 122 3.54 -10.06 4.57
N ASP A 123 4.40 -9.05 4.41
CA ASP A 123 5.76 -9.07 4.98
C ASP A 123 5.71 -9.24 6.50
N LEU A 124 4.82 -8.53 7.20
CA LEU A 124 4.62 -8.68 8.65
C LEU A 124 4.15 -10.09 9.05
N ILE A 125 3.20 -10.67 8.32
CA ILE A 125 2.69 -12.03 8.58
C ILE A 125 3.80 -13.08 8.42
N TYR A 126 4.62 -12.93 7.39
CA TYR A 126 5.72 -13.85 7.09
C TYR A 126 7.02 -13.50 7.81
N ARG A 127 6.99 -12.51 8.72
CA ARG A 127 8.15 -12.05 9.51
C ARG A 127 9.34 -11.66 8.61
N LEU A 128 9.05 -11.06 7.46
CA LEU A 128 10.05 -10.47 6.56
C LEU A 128 10.31 -9.02 6.96
N ASP A 129 11.44 -8.47 6.51
CA ASP A 129 11.74 -7.04 6.63
C ASP A 129 10.74 -6.22 5.78
N PRO A 130 9.89 -5.39 6.40
CA PRO A 130 8.85 -4.64 5.69
C PRO A 130 9.36 -3.32 5.09
N GLU A 131 10.62 -2.93 5.27
CA GLU A 131 11.09 -1.57 4.94
C GLU A 131 10.83 -1.21 3.46
N ALA A 132 11.20 -2.11 2.55
CA ALA A 132 10.98 -1.90 1.12
C ALA A 132 9.50 -1.77 0.74
N SER A 133 8.62 -2.58 1.33
CA SER A 133 7.18 -2.52 1.04
C SER A 133 6.51 -1.32 1.69
N VAL A 134 6.99 -0.87 2.85
CA VAL A 134 6.55 0.39 3.48
C VAL A 134 6.89 1.57 2.58
N HIS A 135 8.08 1.61 2.00
CA HIS A 135 8.47 2.65 1.06
C HIS A 135 7.56 2.67 -0.17
N GLU A 136 7.27 1.52 -0.76
CA GLU A 136 6.34 1.40 -1.88
C GLU A 136 4.91 1.83 -1.49
N MET A 137 4.44 1.44 -0.30
CA MET A 137 3.14 1.86 0.23
C MET A 137 3.07 3.38 0.36
N ILE A 138 4.05 4.02 0.98
CA ILE A 138 4.09 5.48 1.13
C ILE A 138 4.13 6.16 -0.24
N ASN A 139 4.96 5.68 -1.15
CA ASN A 139 5.04 6.23 -2.51
C ASN A 139 3.74 6.09 -3.28
N SER A 140 3.03 4.98 -3.12
CA SER A 140 1.71 4.78 -3.76
C SER A 140 0.63 5.70 -3.18
N TYR A 141 0.67 5.97 -1.87
CA TYR A 141 -0.21 6.96 -1.24
C TYR A 141 0.12 8.38 -1.75
N ASN A 142 1.41 8.72 -1.84
CA ASN A 142 1.84 9.98 -2.42
C ASN A 142 1.41 10.13 -3.88
N ALA A 143 1.43 9.05 -4.67
CA ALA A 143 0.93 9.06 -6.04
C ALA A 143 -0.60 9.31 -6.11
N LEU A 144 -1.38 8.73 -5.19
CA LEU A 144 -2.81 9.04 -5.05
C LEU A 144 -3.01 10.52 -4.71
N ARG A 145 -2.26 11.05 -3.74
CA ARG A 145 -2.35 12.47 -3.36
C ARG A 145 -1.97 13.42 -4.49
N ASN A 146 -0.95 13.07 -5.25
CA ASN A 146 -0.56 13.83 -6.43
C ASN A 146 -1.65 13.81 -7.50
N GLN A 147 -2.34 12.68 -7.67
CA GLN A 147 -3.43 12.57 -8.63
C GLN A 147 -4.56 13.56 -8.31
N PHE A 148 -4.88 13.81 -7.04
CA PHE A 148 -5.84 14.86 -6.67
C PHE A 148 -5.40 16.26 -7.16
N ASN A 149 -4.13 16.61 -6.97
CA ASN A 149 -3.58 17.88 -7.47
C ASN A 149 -3.71 18.00 -8.99
N VAL A 150 -3.33 16.96 -9.73
CA VAL A 150 -3.39 16.95 -11.20
C VAL A 150 -4.83 17.10 -11.71
N MET A 151 -5.79 16.44 -11.05
CA MET A 151 -7.20 16.46 -11.46
C MET A 151 -7.84 17.85 -11.37
N LEU A 152 -7.42 18.70 -10.43
CA LEU A 152 -7.93 20.08 -10.34
C LEU A 152 -7.16 21.07 -11.22
N ASN A 153 -5.83 20.97 -11.25
CA ASN A 153 -5.02 21.87 -12.08
C ASN A 153 -5.40 21.77 -13.57
N SER A 154 -5.62 20.55 -14.08
CA SER A 154 -6.05 20.34 -15.47
C SER A 154 -7.43 20.93 -15.79
N ARG A 155 -8.34 21.00 -14.80
CA ARG A 155 -9.64 21.66 -14.97
C ARG A 155 -9.50 23.18 -15.06
N LEU A 156 -8.62 23.79 -14.28
CA LEU A 156 -8.37 25.25 -14.32
C LEU A 156 -7.82 25.67 -15.69
N ASP A 157 -6.83 24.95 -16.22
CA ASP A 157 -6.25 25.22 -17.53
C ASP A 157 -7.31 25.13 -18.65
N THR A 158 -8.23 24.17 -18.55
CA THR A 158 -9.28 23.99 -19.57
C THR A 158 -10.32 25.12 -19.52
N LYS A 159 -10.71 25.59 -18.32
CA LYS A 159 -11.63 26.73 -18.18
C LYS A 159 -11.03 28.02 -18.73
N LEU A 160 -9.77 28.29 -18.43
CA LEU A 160 -9.04 29.46 -18.95
C LEU A 160 -9.04 29.51 -20.48
N ILE A 161 -8.87 28.36 -21.14
CA ILE A 161 -8.89 28.28 -22.61
C ILE A 161 -10.30 28.52 -23.16
N LEU A 162 -11.36 28.04 -22.48
CA LEU A 162 -12.74 28.17 -22.94
C LEU A 162 -13.35 29.55 -22.66
N ASP A 163 -12.83 30.28 -21.68
CA ASP A 163 -13.28 31.64 -21.33
C ASP A 163 -12.60 32.73 -22.21
N GLU A 164 -11.59 32.37 -23.01
CA GLU A 164 -10.91 33.26 -23.97
C GLU A 164 -11.54 33.26 -25.39
N GLU A 165 -12.59 32.47 -25.65
CA GLU A 165 -13.40 32.46 -26.89
C GLU A 165 -14.72 33.26 -26.75
#